data_AF-A0A7W5THS0-F1
#
_entry.id   AF-A0A7W5THS0-F1
#
_cell.length_a   1.000
_cell.length_b   1.000
_cell.length_c   1.000
_cell.angle_alpha   90.00
_cell.angle_beta   90.00
_cell.angle_gamma   90.00
#
_symmetry.space_group_name_H-M   'P 1'
#
loop_
_entity.id
_entity.type
_entity.pdbx_description
1 polymer ?
#
loop_
_entity_poly.entity_id
_entity_poly.type
_entity_poly.pdbx_seq_one_letter_code
_entity_poly.pdbx_strand_id
1 'polypeptide(L)'
;MNRIFCSLGVAAILLVLAPVASGAQDGATPNLTEQRDPDFCGAGGAGCDPAEVQQWKAIGNRLADLSSADLSQYAYACAEHADWKTVCETDPVAVLKRLGIEGY
;
A
#
# COMPACT_ATOMS: atom_id res chain seq x y z
N MET A 1 33.84 -37.03 -11.90
CA MET A 1 34.60 -36.34 -12.97
C MET A 1 34.10 -36.87 -14.29
N ASN A 2 33.41 -36.05 -15.09
CA ASN A 2 33.11 -36.34 -16.49
C ASN A 2 33.34 -35.05 -17.28
N ARG A 3 34.28 -35.12 -18.23
CA ARG A 3 34.65 -34.08 -19.19
C ARG A 3 34.07 -34.47 -20.53
N ILE A 4 33.28 -33.62 -21.20
CA ILE A 4 33.04 -33.72 -22.64
C ILE A 4 32.99 -32.31 -23.27
N PHE A 5 34.14 -31.98 -23.87
CA PHE A 5 34.40 -31.32 -25.15
C PHE A 5 33.63 -30.08 -25.66
N CYS A 6 34.44 -29.02 -25.81
CA CYS A 6 34.49 -28.03 -26.89
C CYS A 6 33.61 -28.25 -28.12
N SER A 7 32.94 -27.18 -28.55
CA SER A 7 32.83 -26.82 -29.96
C SER A 7 32.68 -25.30 -30.08
N LEU A 8 33.65 -24.69 -30.77
CA LEU A 8 33.64 -23.31 -31.22
C LEU A 8 32.52 -23.10 -32.26
N GLY A 9 31.84 -21.96 -32.17
CA GLY A 9 30.92 -21.48 -33.20
C GLY A 9 30.77 -19.97 -33.09
N VAL A 10 31.68 -19.23 -33.72
CA VAL A 10 31.55 -17.78 -33.93
C VAL A 10 30.43 -17.55 -34.94
N ALA A 11 29.42 -16.77 -34.55
CA ALA A 11 28.57 -16.06 -35.50
C ALA A 11 28.35 -14.65 -34.97
N ALA A 12 29.20 -13.72 -35.43
CA ALA A 12 28.96 -12.30 -35.31
C ALA A 12 27.81 -11.91 -36.24
N ILE A 13 26.74 -11.34 -35.68
CA ILE A 13 25.71 -10.64 -36.45
C ILE A 13 25.55 -9.26 -35.81
N LEU A 14 26.36 -8.33 -36.30
CA LEU A 14 26.05 -6.90 -36.25
C LEU A 14 24.90 -6.66 -37.22
N LEU A 15 23.77 -6.10 -36.78
CA LEU A 15 22.87 -5.34 -37.65
C LEU A 15 21.93 -4.43 -36.82
N VAL A 16 22.20 -3.13 -37.00
CA VAL A 16 21.31 -1.96 -37.02
C VAL A 16 20.76 -1.40 -35.70
N LEU A 17 21.38 -0.27 -35.31
CA LEU A 17 20.79 0.80 -34.52
C LEU A 17 19.49 1.30 -35.17
N ALA A 18 18.37 1.16 -34.48
CA ALA A 18 17.23 2.05 -34.66
C ALA A 18 16.91 2.68 -33.29
N PRO A 19 16.87 4.01 -33.17
CA PRO A 19 16.25 4.63 -32.01
C PRO A 19 14.76 4.33 -32.12
N VAL A 20 14.27 3.36 -31.34
CA VAL A 20 12.83 3.33 -31.06
C VAL A 20 12.57 4.59 -30.26
N ALA A 21 11.87 5.51 -30.91
CA ALA A 21 11.50 6.80 -30.40
C ALA A 21 11.04 6.67 -28.95
N SER A 22 11.60 7.54 -28.09
CA SER A 22 11.05 7.86 -26.79
C SER A 22 9.53 7.94 -26.95
N GLY A 23 8.83 6.99 -26.34
CA GLY A 23 7.39 7.10 -26.19
C GLY A 23 7.17 8.41 -25.44
N ALA A 24 6.72 9.43 -26.15
CA ALA A 24 6.04 10.55 -25.56
C ALA A 24 4.90 9.94 -24.74
N GLN A 25 5.06 9.89 -23.43
CA GLN A 25 3.97 9.65 -22.50
C GLN A 25 3.10 10.91 -22.50
N ASP A 26 2.42 11.14 -23.61
CA ASP A 26 1.34 12.13 -23.68
C ASP A 26 0.11 11.50 -23.02
N GLY A 27 -0.31 12.09 -21.91
CA GLY A 27 -1.55 11.70 -21.26
C GLY A 27 -1.56 11.93 -19.76
N ALA A 28 -1.56 13.21 -19.38
CA ALA A 28 -1.82 13.74 -18.04
C ALA A 28 -0.78 13.39 -16.96
N THR A 29 0.19 14.28 -16.78
CA THR A 29 0.62 14.65 -15.42
C THR A 29 -0.64 15.04 -14.65
N PRO A 30 -1.13 14.26 -13.68
CA PRO A 30 -2.20 14.75 -12.83
C PRO A 30 -1.63 15.97 -12.12
N ASN A 31 -2.33 17.09 -12.22
CA ASN A 31 -1.95 18.31 -11.54
C ASN A 31 -1.87 17.96 -10.04
N LEU A 32 -0.67 17.81 -9.49
CA LEU A 32 -0.44 17.48 -8.07
C LEU A 32 -1.03 18.55 -7.12
N THR A 33 -1.53 19.66 -7.67
CA THR A 33 -2.22 20.76 -7.00
C THR A 33 -3.74 20.61 -6.97
N GLU A 34 -4.32 19.65 -7.71
CA GLU A 34 -5.72 19.29 -7.52
C GLU A 34 -5.80 18.63 -6.16
N GLN A 35 -6.43 19.32 -5.20
CA GLN A 35 -6.66 18.85 -3.85
C GLN A 35 -7.24 17.45 -3.94
N ARG A 36 -6.39 16.42 -3.77
CA ARG A 36 -6.84 15.04 -3.78
C ARG A 36 -7.90 14.95 -2.71
N ASP A 37 -9.10 14.61 -3.13
CA ASP A 37 -10.15 14.21 -2.21
C ASP A 37 -9.54 13.12 -1.31
N PRO A 38 -9.45 13.34 0.01
CA PRO A 38 -8.86 12.37 0.92
C PRO A 38 -9.61 11.03 0.92
N ASP A 39 -10.85 11.01 0.42
CA ASP A 39 -11.65 9.79 0.23
C ASP A 39 -11.39 9.13 -1.15
N PHE A 40 -10.57 9.72 -2.02
CA PHE A 40 -10.21 9.14 -3.32
C PHE A 40 -8.94 8.29 -3.23
N CYS A 41 -9.13 6.99 -3.08
CA CYS A 41 -8.07 6.00 -2.93
C CYS A 41 -7.74 5.29 -4.25
N GLY A 42 -6.45 5.15 -4.54
CA GLY A 42 -5.91 4.48 -5.73
C GLY A 42 -6.42 4.99 -7.09
N ALA A 43 -6.08 4.26 -8.15
CA ALA A 43 -6.62 4.52 -9.48
C ALA A 43 -8.05 3.96 -9.56
N GLY A 44 -9.04 4.83 -9.79
CA GLY A 44 -10.44 4.43 -9.91
C GLY A 44 -11.12 3.98 -8.62
N GLY A 45 -10.69 4.45 -7.44
CA GLY A 45 -11.26 4.06 -6.15
C GLY A 45 -10.69 2.74 -5.59
N ALA A 46 -9.71 2.13 -6.26
CA ALA A 46 -9.12 0.88 -5.82
C ALA A 46 -8.27 1.05 -4.55
N GLY A 47 -8.45 0.16 -3.57
CA GLY A 47 -7.69 0.18 -2.32
C GLY A 47 -8.22 1.16 -1.27
N CYS A 48 -9.46 1.64 -1.42
CA CYS A 48 -10.17 2.25 -0.31
C CYS A 48 -10.52 1.21 0.75
N ASP A 49 -10.27 1.55 2.01
CA ASP A 49 -10.82 0.77 3.10
C ASP A 49 -12.35 0.92 3.13
N PRO A 50 -13.10 -0.10 3.58
CA PRO A 50 -14.52 0.01 3.83
C PRO A 50 -14.86 1.20 4.74
N ALA A 51 -16.05 1.78 4.59
CA ALA A 51 -16.48 2.94 5.37
C ALA A 51 -16.36 2.74 6.89
N GLU A 52 -16.65 1.53 7.38
CA GLU A 52 -16.49 1.18 8.80
C GLU A 52 -15.02 1.22 9.24
N VAL A 53 -14.10 0.70 8.43
CA VAL A 53 -12.66 0.79 8.70
C VAL A 53 -12.21 2.24 8.68
N GLN A 54 -12.67 3.06 7.73
CA GLN A 54 -12.37 4.49 7.67
C GLN A 54 -12.85 5.23 8.94
N GLN A 55 -14.03 4.89 9.46
CA GLN A 55 -14.54 5.45 10.71
C GLN A 55 -13.64 5.09 11.90
N TRP A 56 -13.18 3.84 11.97
CA TRP A 56 -12.24 3.42 13.00
C TRP A 56 -10.86 4.07 12.85
N LYS A 57 -10.37 4.30 11.63
CA LYS A 57 -9.16 5.09 11.39
C LYS A 57 -9.31 6.54 11.89
N ALA A 58 -10.47 7.16 11.68
CA ALA A 58 -10.74 8.49 12.22
C ALA A 58 -10.79 8.53 13.76
N ILE A 59 -11.20 7.43 14.40
CA ILE A 59 -11.11 7.29 15.86
C ILE A 59 -9.64 7.11 16.26
N GLY A 60 -8.90 6.19 15.65
CA GLY A 60 -7.50 5.92 15.96
C GLY A 60 -6.59 7.15 15.86
N ASN A 61 -6.76 7.97 14.82
CA ASN A 61 -6.04 9.25 14.65
C ASN A 61 -6.27 10.27 15.77
N ARG A 62 -7.38 10.14 16.52
CA ARG A 62 -7.68 11.00 17.67
C ARG A 62 -7.14 10.45 18.99
N LEU A 63 -6.72 9.18 19.02
CA LEU A 63 -6.20 8.54 20.23
C LEU A 63 -4.72 8.88 20.43
N ALA A 64 -3.93 8.82 19.36
CA ALA A 64 -2.48 8.98 19.39
C ALA A 64 -1.90 9.19 17.99
N ASP A 65 -0.60 9.52 17.92
CA ASP A 65 0.15 9.60 16.66
C ASP A 65 0.57 8.20 16.20
N LEU A 66 -0.42 7.41 15.78
CA LEU A 66 -0.21 6.04 15.31
C LEU A 66 0.46 6.04 13.94
N SER A 67 1.41 5.13 13.73
CA SER A 67 1.91 4.85 12.39
C SER A 67 0.75 4.41 11.48
N SER A 68 0.85 4.62 10.17
CA SER A 68 -0.22 4.21 9.24
C SER A 68 -0.52 2.71 9.30
N ALA A 69 0.48 1.89 9.65
CA ALA A 69 0.33 0.45 9.84
C ALA A 69 -0.46 0.14 11.12
N ASP A 70 -0.10 0.76 12.24
CA ASP A 70 -0.76 0.56 13.54
C ASP A 70 -2.19 1.08 13.52
N LEU A 71 -2.41 2.23 12.88
CA LEU A 71 -3.74 2.79 12.65
C LEU A 71 -4.62 1.82 11.86
N SER A 72 -4.07 1.21 10.81
CA SER A 72 -4.80 0.23 10.00
C SER A 72 -5.08 -1.05 10.79
N GLN A 73 -4.10 -1.57 11.55
CA GLN A 73 -4.31 -2.73 12.41
C GLN A 73 -5.40 -2.50 13.45
N TYR A 74 -5.38 -1.35 14.14
CA TYR A 74 -6.43 -0.95 15.07
C TYR A 74 -7.79 -0.90 14.38
N ALA A 75 -7.87 -0.24 13.23
CA ALA A 75 -9.14 -0.03 12.54
C ALA A 75 -9.76 -1.33 12.02
N TYR A 76 -8.97 -2.20 11.41
CA TYR A 76 -9.44 -3.52 10.96
C TYR A 76 -9.81 -4.41 12.14
N ALA A 77 -9.05 -4.38 13.25
CA ALA A 77 -9.42 -5.14 14.43
C ALA A 77 -10.81 -4.74 14.97
N CYS A 78 -11.11 -3.44 15.02
CA CYS A 78 -12.40 -2.96 15.48
C CYS A 78 -13.55 -3.12 14.49
N ALA A 79 -13.26 -3.21 13.18
CA ALA A 79 -14.25 -3.48 12.16
C ALA A 79 -14.61 -4.97 12.06
N GLU A 80 -13.62 -5.87 12.19
CA GLU A 80 -13.79 -7.29 11.89
C GLU A 80 -14.07 -8.15 13.14
N HIS A 81 -13.57 -7.75 14.32
CA HIS A 81 -13.85 -8.46 15.58
C HIS A 81 -15.08 -7.90 16.27
N ALA A 82 -16.27 -8.39 15.89
CA ALA A 82 -17.54 -7.99 16.49
C ALA A 82 -17.58 -8.17 18.02
N ASP A 83 -16.86 -9.16 18.55
CA ASP A 83 -16.69 -9.39 20.00
C ASP A 83 -15.87 -8.29 20.69
N TRP A 84 -15.10 -7.49 19.94
CA TRP A 84 -14.30 -6.38 20.47
C TRP A 84 -15.02 -5.05 20.35
N LYS A 85 -16.15 -4.97 19.65
CA LYS A 85 -16.87 -3.72 19.37
C LYS A 85 -17.06 -2.86 20.61
N THR A 86 -17.57 -3.44 21.71
CA THR A 86 -17.74 -2.69 22.95
C THR A 86 -16.43 -2.12 23.48
N VAL A 87 -15.34 -2.90 23.46
CA VAL A 87 -14.03 -2.42 23.91
C VAL A 87 -13.48 -1.34 22.99
N CYS A 88 -13.64 -1.48 21.67
CA CYS A 88 -13.28 -0.45 20.69
C CYS A 88 -14.04 0.87 20.93
N GLU A 89 -15.31 0.81 21.34
CA GLU A 89 -16.13 1.98 21.63
C GLU A 89 -15.81 2.61 22.98
N THR A 90 -15.53 1.82 24.02
CA THR A 90 -15.42 2.30 25.41
C THR A 90 -14.00 2.45 25.93
N ASP A 91 -13.06 1.62 25.47
CA ASP A 91 -11.65 1.63 25.89
C ASP A 91 -10.73 1.26 24.70
N PRO A 92 -10.61 2.16 23.72
CA PRO A 92 -9.81 1.88 22.52
C PRO A 92 -8.30 1.79 22.83
N VAL A 93 -7.83 2.35 23.95
CA VAL A 93 -6.45 2.17 24.42
C VAL A 93 -6.18 0.73 24.83
N ALA A 94 -7.14 0.04 25.45
CA ALA A 94 -7.01 -1.39 25.73
C ALA A 94 -6.89 -2.23 24.45
N VAL A 95 -7.52 -1.81 23.35
CA VAL A 95 -7.38 -2.47 22.04
C VAL A 95 -5.95 -2.30 21.51
N LEU A 96 -5.38 -1.09 21.57
CA LEU A 96 -3.99 -0.85 21.15
C LEU A 96 -3.01 -1.75 21.91
N LYS A 97 -3.17 -1.85 23.25
CA LYS A 97 -2.37 -2.76 24.08
C LYS A 97 -2.56 -4.23 23.71
N ARG A 98 -3.80 -4.64 23.43
CA ARG A 98 -4.11 -6.02 23.00
C ARG A 98 -3.45 -6.37 21.67
N LEU A 99 -3.28 -5.39 20.79
CA LEU A 99 -2.59 -5.52 19.51
C LEU A 99 -1.06 -5.43 19.64
N GLY A 100 -0.53 -5.10 20.82
CA GLY A 100 0.92 -4.90 21.04
C GLY A 100 1.44 -3.59 20.44
N ILE A 101 0.57 -2.62 20.20
CA ILE A 101 0.93 -1.28 19.72
C ILE A 101 1.29 -0.43 20.93
N GLU A 102 2.52 0.07 20.99
CA GLU A 102 3.09 0.82 22.11
C GLU A 102 3.93 2.00 21.61
N GLY A 103 4.24 2.95 22.50
CA GLY A 103 5.15 4.06 22.19
C GLY A 103 4.57 5.15 21.28
N TYR A 104 3.25 5.19 21.17
CA TYR A 104 2.47 6.21 20.47
C TYR A 104 2.19 7.46 21.33
#